data_AF-A0A2P2MG81-F1
#
_entry.id   AF-A0A2P2MG81-F1
#
_cell.length_a   1.000
_cell.length_b   1.000
_cell.length_c   1.000
_cell.angle_alpha   90.00
_cell.angle_beta   90.00
_cell.angle_gamma   90.00
#
_symmetry.space_group_name_H-M   'P 1'
#
loop_
_entity.id
_entity.type
_entity.pdbx_description
1 polymer ?
#
loop_
_entity_poly.entity_id
_entity_poly.type
_entity_poly.pdbx_seq_one_letter_code
_entity_poly.pdbx_strand_id
1 'polypeptide(L)'
;MELPLSISSFLVLCLVSVVCAERSDTRLLLTPNATTGERHAAEYCAMYDICGRREDGKVLNCPYGSPAVKPDEILSKKIQSLCPTISGNVCCTEAQFDTLRAQVQQAIPFLVGCPACLRNFLNLFCELSCSPQQSLFINVSSVSKVRHLSTYVVVFWKSFIFSHYIPLKLNTNCFITDENQICLLI
;
A
#
# COMPACT_ATOMS: atom_id res chain seq x y z
N MET A 1 -17.39 17.12 -72.25
CA MET A 1 -16.31 16.11 -72.22
C MET A 1 -15.76 16.05 -70.80
N GLU A 2 -16.23 15.05 -70.05
CA GLU A 2 -15.45 14.12 -69.20
C GLU A 2 -14.38 14.64 -68.19
N LEU A 3 -14.71 14.46 -66.88
CA LEU A 3 -13.93 14.04 -65.67
C LEU A 3 -12.70 14.83 -65.15
N PRO A 4 -12.26 14.67 -63.85
CA PRO A 4 -12.69 13.72 -62.78
C PRO A 4 -13.15 14.41 -61.46
N LEU A 5 -14.03 13.86 -60.62
CA LEU A 5 -14.00 12.63 -59.80
C LEU A 5 -12.92 12.63 -58.69
N SER A 6 -13.36 12.42 -57.44
CA SER A 6 -12.57 12.31 -56.19
C SER A 6 -12.11 13.66 -55.64
N ILE A 7 -12.71 14.24 -54.59
CA ILE A 7 -12.18 14.09 -53.21
C ILE A 7 -13.21 14.52 -52.12
N SER A 8 -14.38 15.07 -52.46
CA SER A 8 -15.15 15.89 -51.49
C SER A 8 -16.31 15.22 -50.73
N SER A 9 -16.58 13.92 -50.88
CA SER A 9 -17.81 13.33 -50.29
C SER A 9 -17.58 12.29 -49.17
N PHE A 10 -16.33 11.99 -48.81
CA PHE A 10 -16.04 11.12 -47.66
C PHE A 10 -16.07 11.85 -46.30
N LEU A 11 -16.10 13.18 -46.29
CA LEU A 11 -16.12 13.97 -45.05
C LEU A 11 -17.52 14.18 -44.45
N VAL A 12 -18.58 13.84 -45.17
CA VAL A 12 -19.96 14.10 -44.71
C VAL A 12 -20.59 12.89 -44.02
N LEU A 13 -19.99 11.70 -44.09
CA LEU A 13 -20.52 10.48 -43.44
C LEU A 13 -20.03 10.25 -41.99
N CYS A 14 -19.11 11.05 -41.45
CA CYS A 14 -18.62 10.88 -40.08
C CYS A 14 -19.40 11.66 -39.01
N LEU A 15 -20.42 12.46 -39.36
CA LEU A 15 -21.12 13.32 -38.39
C LEU A 15 -22.54 12.87 -38.01
N VAL A 16 -23.01 11.70 -38.47
CA VAL A 16 -24.39 11.24 -38.22
C VAL A 16 -24.52 10.28 -37.02
N SER A 17 -23.44 9.96 -36.30
CA SER A 17 -23.50 9.05 -35.14
C SER A 17 -23.68 9.74 -33.76
N VAL A 18 -23.91 11.05 -33.70
CA VAL A 18 -23.90 11.80 -32.41
C VAL A 18 -25.29 12.18 -31.86
N VAL A 19 -26.41 11.74 -32.44
CA VAL A 19 -27.73 12.09 -31.87
C VAL A 19 -28.73 10.92 -31.82
N CYS A 20 -29.06 10.59 -30.56
CA CYS A 20 -30.25 9.89 -30.03
C CYS A 20 -30.26 8.35 -29.88
N ALA A 21 -30.17 7.89 -28.63
CA ALA A 21 -31.09 6.97 -27.92
C ALA A 21 -30.42 6.54 -26.59
N GLU A 22 -31.02 6.43 -25.41
CA GLU A 22 -32.39 6.53 -24.89
C GLU A 22 -32.25 6.62 -23.35
N ARG A 23 -33.21 7.28 -22.71
CA ARG A 23 -33.40 7.30 -21.26
C ARG A 23 -33.91 5.92 -20.82
N SER A 24 -33.33 5.33 -19.78
CA SER A 24 -33.98 4.23 -19.05
C SER A 24 -33.81 4.40 -17.55
N ASP A 25 -34.86 4.94 -16.94
CA ASP A 25 -35.14 4.90 -15.51
C ASP A 25 -35.38 3.44 -15.08
N THR A 26 -35.10 3.14 -13.80
CA THR A 26 -35.45 1.93 -13.03
C THR A 26 -34.40 0.83 -12.96
N ARG A 27 -33.63 0.80 -11.85
CA ARG A 27 -33.68 -0.27 -10.84
C ARG A 27 -32.75 0.04 -9.67
N LEU A 28 -33.34 0.60 -8.62
CA LEU A 28 -32.82 0.49 -7.25
C LEU A 28 -33.03 -0.96 -6.80
N LEU A 29 -32.17 -1.86 -7.25
CA LEU A 29 -32.00 -3.16 -6.62
C LEU A 29 -30.85 -3.01 -5.63
N LEU A 30 -31.21 -2.91 -4.36
CA LEU A 30 -30.35 -3.24 -3.23
C LEU A 30 -29.87 -4.69 -3.42
N THR A 31 -28.81 -4.85 -4.19
CA THR A 31 -28.00 -6.05 -4.14
C THR A 31 -26.92 -5.77 -3.10
N PRO A 32 -26.80 -6.57 -2.03
CA PRO A 32 -25.64 -6.50 -1.16
C PRO A 32 -24.50 -7.21 -1.91
N ASN A 33 -24.12 -6.68 -3.07
CA ASN A 33 -22.82 -7.00 -3.60
C ASN A 33 -21.89 -6.09 -2.81
N ALA A 34 -21.43 -6.59 -1.67
CA ALA A 34 -20.32 -6.01 -0.95
C ALA A 34 -19.16 -5.93 -1.94
N THR A 35 -19.05 -4.81 -2.64
CA THR A 35 -17.76 -4.22 -2.87
C THR A 35 -17.09 -4.25 -1.50
N THR A 36 -16.09 -5.10 -1.34
CA THR A 36 -15.09 -4.97 -0.29
C THR A 36 -14.46 -3.59 -0.48
N GLY A 37 -15.18 -2.56 -0.05
CA GLY A 37 -14.78 -1.18 -0.17
C GLY A 37 -13.58 -1.01 0.73
N GLU A 38 -12.49 -0.52 0.16
CA GLU A 38 -11.34 -0.12 0.94
C GLU A 38 -11.79 0.91 1.98
N ARG A 39 -11.71 0.51 3.25
CA ARG A 39 -12.08 1.39 4.37
C ARG A 39 -10.81 2.04 4.88
N HIS A 40 -10.72 3.35 4.70
CA HIS A 40 -9.64 4.18 5.20
C HIS A 40 -10.13 4.91 6.45
N ALA A 41 -9.69 4.48 7.62
CA ALA A 41 -10.09 5.06 8.90
C ALA A 41 -8.98 4.88 9.95
N ALA A 42 -9.00 5.73 10.99
CA ALA A 42 -8.21 5.48 12.19
C ALA A 42 -8.66 4.17 12.85
N GLU A 43 -7.73 3.48 13.53
CA GLU A 43 -7.96 2.16 14.16
C GLU A 43 -8.40 1.08 13.15
N TYR A 44 -7.97 1.21 11.89
CA TYR A 44 -8.33 0.28 10.82
C TYR A 44 -7.12 -0.04 9.93
N CYS A 45 -6.98 -1.32 9.64
CA CYS A 45 -5.88 -1.92 8.91
C CYS A 45 -6.25 -2.06 7.43
N ALA A 46 -5.27 -1.85 6.56
CA ALA A 46 -5.40 -2.19 5.14
C ALA A 46 -5.19 -3.70 4.91
N MET A 47 -4.37 -4.32 5.75
CA MET A 47 -4.02 -5.74 5.68
C MET A 47 -3.86 -6.31 7.08
N TYR A 48 -4.10 -7.61 7.24
CA TYR A 48 -3.93 -8.27 8.52
C TYR A 48 -3.66 -9.76 8.34
N ASP A 49 -2.77 -10.32 9.15
CA ASP A 49 -2.32 -11.71 9.09
C ASP A 49 -1.54 -12.09 7.81
N ILE A 50 -0.94 -13.27 7.82
CA ILE A 50 -0.21 -13.88 6.71
C ILE A 50 -1.05 -15.01 6.14
N CYS A 51 -1.37 -14.96 4.86
CA CYS A 51 -2.02 -16.08 4.20
C CYS A 51 -1.10 -16.78 3.23
N GLY A 52 0.00 -16.15 2.76
CA GLY A 52 0.76 -16.69 1.64
C GLY A 52 2.26 -16.55 1.68
N ARG A 53 2.88 -17.08 0.63
CA ARG A 53 4.32 -17.05 0.41
C ARG A 53 4.62 -17.01 -1.09
N ARG A 54 5.61 -16.21 -1.46
CA ARG A 54 6.17 -16.14 -2.83
C ARG A 54 7.16 -17.26 -3.08
N GLU A 55 7.53 -17.47 -4.34
CA GLU A 55 8.54 -18.47 -4.74
C GLU A 55 9.91 -18.23 -4.07
N ASP A 56 10.25 -16.97 -3.76
CA ASP A 56 11.47 -16.58 -3.04
C ASP A 56 11.40 -16.83 -1.52
N GLY A 57 10.34 -17.47 -1.03
CA GLY A 57 10.14 -17.77 0.39
C GLY A 57 9.59 -16.60 1.21
N LYS A 58 9.41 -15.41 0.63
CA LYS A 58 8.89 -14.25 1.35
C LYS A 58 7.38 -14.37 1.59
N VAL A 59 6.97 -14.17 2.83
CA VAL A 59 5.56 -14.21 3.22
C VAL A 59 4.77 -13.05 2.64
N LEU A 60 3.46 -13.25 2.48
CA LEU A 60 2.50 -12.28 1.95
C LEU A 60 1.38 -12.06 2.96
N ASN A 61 1.12 -10.79 3.25
CA ASN A 61 0.01 -10.37 4.10
C ASN A 61 -1.33 -10.56 3.40
N CYS A 62 -2.39 -10.77 4.17
CA CYS A 62 -3.74 -10.83 3.61
C CYS A 62 -4.30 -9.45 3.34
N PRO A 63 -4.99 -9.25 2.20
CA PRO A 63 -5.50 -7.95 1.77
C PRO A 63 -6.78 -7.49 2.47
N TYR A 64 -7.21 -8.24 3.48
CA TYR A 64 -8.49 -8.01 4.09
C TYR A 64 -8.29 -6.99 5.20
N GLY A 65 -8.81 -5.79 4.98
CA GLY A 65 -8.82 -4.77 6.00
C GLY A 65 -9.64 -5.21 7.20
N SER A 66 -9.16 -4.88 8.39
CA SER A 66 -9.77 -5.25 9.66
C SER A 66 -9.59 -4.13 10.68
N PRO A 67 -10.39 -4.09 11.77
CA PRO A 67 -10.11 -3.20 12.89
C PRO A 67 -8.74 -3.51 13.50
N ALA A 68 -8.03 -2.47 13.95
CA ALA A 68 -6.78 -2.66 14.69
C ALA A 68 -7.04 -3.44 15.99
N VAL A 69 -6.12 -4.34 16.34
CA VAL A 69 -6.30 -5.28 17.45
C VAL A 69 -5.36 -4.94 18.58
N LYS A 70 -5.83 -5.00 19.82
CA LYS A 70 -4.96 -4.88 21.00
C LYS A 70 -4.02 -6.09 21.07
N PRO A 71 -2.69 -5.90 21.02
CA PRO A 71 -1.76 -7.02 21.13
C PRO A 71 -1.75 -7.58 22.56
N ASP A 72 -1.36 -8.85 22.70
CA ASP A 72 -1.04 -9.41 24.01
C ASP A 72 0.21 -8.74 24.61
N GLU A 73 0.50 -9.02 25.88
CA GLU A 73 1.62 -8.39 26.60
C GLU A 73 2.99 -8.75 25.98
N ILE A 74 3.14 -9.96 25.46
CA ILE A 74 4.40 -10.46 24.91
C ILE A 74 4.68 -9.74 23.58
N LEU A 75 3.70 -9.73 22.69
CA LEU A 75 3.74 -9.02 21.41
C LEU A 75 3.88 -7.51 21.62
N SER A 76 3.17 -6.94 22.59
CA SER A 76 3.30 -5.52 22.94
C SER A 76 4.75 -5.16 23.30
N LYS A 77 5.41 -5.96 24.15
CA LYS A 77 6.83 -5.78 24.50
C LYS A 77 7.76 -5.95 23.31
N LYS A 78 7.51 -6.96 22.45
CA LYS A 78 8.26 -7.16 21.21
C LYS A 78 8.17 -5.91 20.31
N ILE A 79 6.95 -5.42 20.07
CA ILE A 79 6.70 -4.22 19.27
C ILE A 79 7.43 -3.02 19.87
N GLN A 80 7.32 -2.78 21.17
CA GLN A 80 8.01 -1.65 21.83
C GLN A 80 9.54 -1.70 21.69
N SER A 81 10.14 -2.89 21.63
CA SER A 81 11.59 -3.03 21.49
C SER A 81 12.15 -2.55 20.15
N LEU A 82 11.34 -2.61 19.08
CA LEU A 82 11.75 -2.26 17.72
C LEU A 82 11.06 -0.99 17.20
N CYS A 83 9.80 -0.79 17.61
CA CYS A 83 8.85 0.21 17.15
C CYS A 83 8.33 1.05 18.34
N PRO A 84 9.18 1.82 19.02
CA PRO A 84 8.81 2.54 20.24
C PRO A 84 7.75 3.63 20.02
N THR A 85 7.45 4.00 18.77
CA THR A 85 6.40 4.97 18.43
C THR A 85 5.01 4.34 18.31
N ILE A 86 4.92 3.01 18.18
CA ILE A 86 3.66 2.30 18.03
C ILE A 86 3.14 1.95 19.43
N SER A 87 1.94 2.41 19.78
CA SER A 87 1.30 2.09 21.06
C SER A 87 -0.19 1.82 20.88
N GLY A 88 -0.79 1.09 21.82
CA GLY A 88 -2.20 0.71 21.76
C GLY A 88 -2.47 -0.45 20.81
N ASN A 89 -3.52 -0.31 19.99
CA ASN A 89 -3.91 -1.32 19.00
C ASN A 89 -2.93 -1.34 17.82
N VAL A 90 -2.85 -2.48 17.15
CA VAL A 90 -1.89 -2.71 16.06
C VAL A 90 -2.52 -3.46 14.89
N CYS A 91 -1.94 -3.25 13.72
CA CYS A 91 -2.34 -3.91 12.46
C CYS A 91 -1.44 -5.08 12.06
N CYS A 92 -0.75 -5.69 13.03
CA CYS A 92 0.13 -6.82 12.77
C CYS A 92 -0.07 -7.94 13.79
N THR A 93 0.02 -9.18 13.31
CA THR A 93 0.15 -10.37 14.16
C THR A 93 1.61 -10.57 14.57
N GLU A 94 1.88 -11.47 15.53
CA GLU A 94 3.24 -11.81 15.94
C GLU A 94 4.10 -12.29 14.77
N ALA A 95 3.55 -13.12 13.89
CA ALA A 95 4.25 -13.61 12.70
C ALA A 95 4.58 -12.50 11.69
N GLN A 96 3.69 -11.50 11.55
CA GLN A 96 3.95 -10.32 10.74
C GLN A 96 5.06 -9.46 11.35
N PHE A 97 5.04 -9.28 12.68
CA PHE A 97 6.07 -8.53 13.39
C PHE A 97 7.45 -9.21 13.31
N ASP A 98 7.52 -10.53 13.49
CA ASP A 98 8.79 -11.27 13.39
C ASP A 98 9.35 -11.22 11.95
N THR A 99 8.47 -11.23 10.94
CA THR A 99 8.85 -10.98 9.54
C THR A 99 9.42 -9.58 9.35
N LEU A 100 8.74 -8.54 9.86
CA LEU A 100 9.21 -7.16 9.84
C LEU A 100 10.61 -7.07 10.47
N ARG A 101 10.78 -7.63 11.67
CA ARG A 101 12.04 -7.64 12.42
C ARG A 101 13.17 -8.26 11.60
N ALA A 102 12.95 -9.43 11.02
CA ALA A 102 13.95 -10.13 10.20
C ALA A 102 14.34 -9.33 8.94
N GLN A 103 13.41 -8.57 8.35
CA GLN A 103 13.68 -7.72 7.19
C GLN A 103 14.48 -6.48 7.56
N VAL A 104 14.09 -5.77 8.62
CA VAL A 104 14.81 -4.55 9.04
C VAL A 104 16.20 -4.89 9.59
N GLN A 105 16.38 -6.03 10.26
CA GLN A 105 17.68 -6.45 10.80
C GLN A 105 18.78 -6.58 9.74
N GLN A 106 18.43 -6.91 8.50
CA GLN A 106 19.39 -6.97 7.40
C GLN A 106 19.93 -5.59 7.02
N ALA A 107 19.15 -4.53 7.25
CA ALA A 107 19.52 -3.15 6.94
C ALA A 107 20.21 -2.43 8.11
N ILE A 108 20.02 -2.91 9.35
CA ILE A 108 20.57 -2.28 10.56
C ILE A 108 22.09 -2.01 10.45
N PRO A 109 22.96 -2.95 10.04
CA PRO A 109 24.41 -2.72 9.99
C PRO A 109 24.83 -1.54 9.10
N PHE A 110 24.02 -1.18 8.10
CA PHE A 110 24.29 -0.04 7.23
C PHE A 110 23.85 1.30 7.85
N LEU A 111 22.96 1.26 8.84
CA LEU A 111 22.33 2.43 9.44
C LEU A 111 22.78 2.69 10.88
N VAL A 112 23.46 1.73 11.53
CA VAL A 112 23.94 1.89 12.93
C VAL A 112 24.93 3.04 13.10
N GLY A 113 25.64 3.43 12.03
CA GLY A 113 26.54 4.59 12.05
C GLY A 113 25.81 5.94 12.19
N CYS A 114 24.50 5.99 11.94
CA CYS A 114 23.68 7.18 12.12
C CYS A 114 22.36 6.83 12.86
N PRO A 115 22.30 7.05 14.19
CA PRO A 115 21.13 6.71 15.00
C PRO A 115 19.81 7.35 14.52
N ALA A 116 19.88 8.55 13.93
CA ALA A 116 18.72 9.23 13.37
C ALA A 116 18.16 8.50 12.14
N CYS A 117 19.04 8.08 11.21
CA CYS A 117 18.65 7.30 10.04
C CYS A 117 18.05 5.96 10.45
N LEU A 118 18.68 5.27 11.41
CA LEU A 118 18.15 4.01 11.93
C LEU A 118 16.75 4.18 12.53
N ARG A 119 16.54 5.23 13.34
CA ARG A 119 15.23 5.50 13.95
C ARG A 119 14.16 5.80 12.89
N ASN A 120 14.47 6.62 11.89
CA ASN A 120 13.52 6.96 10.84
C ASN A 120 13.19 5.74 9.95
N PHE A 121 14.20 4.94 9.63
CA PHE A 121 14.04 3.69 8.90
C PHE A 121 13.11 2.74 9.65
N LEU A 122 13.40 2.46 10.94
CA LEU A 122 12.55 1.59 11.75
C LEU A 122 11.13 2.13 11.85
N ASN A 123 10.96 3.40 12.18
CA ASN A 123 9.63 4.03 12.28
C ASN A 123 8.83 3.88 10.99
N LEU A 124 9.46 4.08 9.82
CA LEU A 124 8.78 3.88 8.54
C LEU A 124 8.23 2.45 8.42
N PHE A 125 9.07 1.43 8.55
CA PHE A 125 8.63 0.04 8.39
C PHE A 125 7.65 -0.41 9.48
N CYS A 126 7.77 0.14 10.69
CA CYS A 126 6.82 -0.06 11.79
C CYS A 126 5.44 0.53 11.47
N GLU A 127 5.38 1.76 10.94
CA GLU A 127 4.13 2.40 10.55
C GLU A 127 3.43 1.62 9.43
N LEU A 128 4.21 1.21 8.44
CA LEU A 128 3.74 0.41 7.32
C LEU A 128 3.12 -0.92 7.75
N SER A 129 3.71 -1.58 8.76
CA SER A 129 3.34 -2.94 9.12
C SER A 129 2.34 -3.02 10.27
N CYS A 130 2.49 -2.17 11.29
CA CYS A 130 1.82 -2.33 12.57
C CYS A 130 0.98 -1.12 13.01
N SER A 131 1.03 0.02 12.29
CA SER A 131 0.29 1.23 12.70
C SER A 131 -1.21 0.97 12.80
N PRO A 132 -1.89 1.43 13.87
CA PRO A 132 -3.36 1.41 13.91
C PRO A 132 -3.98 2.38 12.90
N GLN A 133 -3.20 3.27 12.28
CA GLN A 133 -3.64 4.15 11.18
C GLN A 133 -3.28 3.61 9.79
N GLN A 134 -2.87 2.34 9.68
CA GLN A 134 -2.34 1.76 8.44
C GLN A 134 -3.24 2.00 7.22
N SER A 135 -4.56 1.83 7.35
CA SER A 135 -5.45 2.04 6.22
C SER A 135 -5.43 3.46 5.68
N LEU A 136 -5.10 4.49 6.47
CA LEU A 136 -5.12 5.89 5.99
C LEU A 136 -4.05 6.17 4.92
N PHE A 137 -2.99 5.37 4.86
CA PHE A 137 -1.87 5.59 3.95
C PHE A 137 -1.47 4.34 3.14
N ILE A 138 -2.25 3.26 3.24
CA ILE A 138 -2.06 2.06 2.44
C ILE A 138 -3.32 1.75 1.65
N ASN A 139 -3.13 1.52 0.36
CA ASN A 139 -4.15 1.05 -0.56
C ASN A 139 -3.73 -0.30 -1.15
N VAL A 140 -4.69 -1.22 -1.28
CA VAL A 140 -4.49 -2.62 -1.65
C VAL A 140 -4.85 -2.78 -3.14
N SER A 141 -3.91 -2.49 -4.02
CA SER A 141 -4.22 -2.32 -5.45
C SER A 141 -4.18 -3.56 -6.34
N SER A 142 -3.41 -4.62 -6.02
CA SER A 142 -3.27 -5.79 -6.92
C SER A 142 -3.28 -7.13 -6.20
N VAL A 143 -4.38 -7.85 -6.36
CA VAL A 143 -4.63 -9.16 -5.76
C VAL A 143 -4.38 -10.26 -6.79
N SER A 144 -3.35 -11.08 -6.59
CA SER A 144 -2.97 -12.17 -7.49
C SER A 144 -3.25 -13.54 -6.87
N LYS A 145 -4.11 -14.32 -7.52
CA LYS A 145 -4.39 -15.71 -7.12
C LYS A 145 -3.28 -16.63 -7.61
N VAL A 146 -2.51 -17.22 -6.70
CA VAL A 146 -1.63 -18.34 -7.03
C VAL A 146 -2.45 -19.64 -6.96
N ARG A 147 -2.32 -20.53 -7.94
CA ARG A 147 -3.13 -21.76 -8.01
C ARG A 147 -2.83 -22.68 -6.81
N HIS A 148 -3.93 -23.25 -6.28
CA HIS A 148 -4.07 -24.31 -5.27
C HIS A 148 -4.05 -24.00 -3.79
N LEU A 149 -3.50 -22.89 -3.28
CA LEU A 149 -3.71 -22.50 -1.88
C LEU A 149 -3.71 -20.97 -1.77
N SER A 150 -4.92 -20.43 -1.56
CA SER A 150 -5.23 -19.07 -1.12
C SER A 150 -4.89 -17.91 -2.06
N THR A 151 -5.81 -16.95 -2.12
CA THR A 151 -5.64 -15.69 -2.85
C THR A 151 -4.65 -14.82 -2.07
N TYR A 152 -3.56 -14.35 -2.69
CA TYR A 152 -2.61 -13.44 -2.05
C TYR A 152 -2.52 -12.12 -2.78
N VAL A 153 -2.02 -11.11 -2.09
CA VAL A 153 -2.04 -9.74 -2.62
C VAL A 153 -0.67 -9.17 -2.66
N VAL A 154 -0.30 -8.74 -3.85
CA VAL A 154 0.81 -7.82 -4.03
C VAL A 154 0.23 -6.46 -3.70
N VAL A 155 0.30 -6.09 -2.42
CA VAL A 155 0.03 -4.71 -2.05
C VAL A 155 1.11 -3.90 -2.75
N PHE A 156 0.75 -3.10 -3.76
CA PHE A 156 1.72 -2.15 -4.31
C PHE A 156 1.87 -1.02 -3.29
N TRP A 157 2.77 -1.23 -2.34
CA TRP A 157 3.35 -0.18 -1.49
C TRP A 157 4.02 0.92 -2.33
N LYS A 158 4.27 0.67 -3.61
CA LYS A 158 5.24 1.43 -4.41
C LYS A 158 4.80 2.84 -4.81
N SER A 159 3.51 3.07 -5.10
CA SER A 159 3.11 4.38 -5.67
C SER A 159 2.75 5.42 -4.60
N PHE A 160 1.90 5.09 -3.63
CA PHE A 160 1.48 6.07 -2.62
C PHE A 160 2.56 6.35 -1.57
N ILE A 161 3.27 5.31 -1.13
CA ILE A 161 4.26 5.43 -0.04
C ILE A 161 5.50 6.17 -0.50
N PHE A 162 5.97 5.92 -1.72
CA PHE A 162 7.16 6.57 -2.27
C PHE A 162 6.91 8.01 -2.71
N SER A 163 5.72 8.32 -3.25
CA SER A 163 5.40 9.68 -3.72
C SER A 163 4.90 10.63 -2.63
N HIS A 164 4.22 10.13 -1.58
CA HIS A 164 3.62 11.00 -0.55
C HIS A 164 4.13 10.71 0.86
N TYR A 165 4.23 9.45 1.29
CA TYR A 165 4.50 9.13 2.70
C TYR A 165 5.98 9.26 3.09
N ILE A 166 6.88 8.69 2.29
CA ILE A 166 8.34 8.78 2.43
C ILE A 166 8.81 10.24 2.48
N PRO A 167 8.46 11.13 1.52
CA PRO A 167 8.87 12.52 1.56
C PRO A 167 8.22 13.33 2.70
N LEU A 168 7.15 12.87 3.34
CA LEU A 168 6.60 13.55 4.52
C LEU A 168 7.31 13.11 5.82
N LYS A 169 7.69 11.83 5.94
CA LYS A 169 8.29 11.27 7.17
C LYS A 169 9.82 11.23 7.19
N LEU A 170 10.49 11.16 6.04
CA LEU A 170 11.96 11.13 5.95
C LEU A 170 12.59 12.51 5.70
N ASN A 171 11.82 13.47 5.20
CA ASN A 171 12.33 14.78 4.75
C ASN A 171 12.51 15.83 5.86
N THR A 172 12.22 15.49 7.12
CA THR A 172 12.39 16.43 8.24
C THR A 172 13.67 16.20 9.06
N ASN A 173 14.48 15.16 8.78
CA ASN A 173 15.68 14.84 9.60
C ASN A 173 16.93 14.30 8.85
N CYS A 174 16.96 14.14 7.52
CA CYS A 174 18.24 14.06 6.76
C CYS A 174 18.32 15.35 5.93
N PHE A 175 18.85 16.42 6.53
CA PHE A 175 19.42 17.54 5.79
C PHE A 175 20.91 17.57 6.11
N ILE A 176 21.70 17.53 5.04
CA ILE A 176 23.16 17.52 5.06
C ILE A 176 23.65 18.83 5.69
N THR A 177 24.53 18.77 6.68
CA THR A 177 25.35 19.90 7.12
C THR A 177 26.82 19.47 7.15
N ASP A 178 27.67 20.29 6.54
CA ASP A 178 29.06 20.05 6.16
C ASP A 178 29.95 19.25 7.15
N GLU A 179 30.83 18.44 6.54
CA GLU A 179 32.06 17.80 7.06
C GLU A 179 32.07 16.40 7.71
N ASN A 180 30.98 15.59 7.73
CA ASN A 180 31.14 14.11 7.81
C ASN A 180 29.87 13.24 7.56
N GLN A 181 28.91 13.68 6.76
CA GLN A 181 27.63 12.97 6.58
C GLN A 181 27.52 12.25 5.23
N ILE A 182 27.46 10.91 5.26
CA ILE A 182 26.94 10.09 4.16
C ILE A 182 25.51 9.67 4.56
N CYS A 183 24.47 10.41 4.11
CA CYS A 183 23.10 9.89 3.96
C CYS A 183 23.03 9.32 2.53
N LEU A 184 22.87 8.00 2.36
CA LEU A 184 22.60 7.42 1.03
C LEU A 184 21.62 6.24 1.12
N LEU A 185 20.41 6.52 0.64
CA LEU A 185 19.33 5.68 0.13
C LEU A 185 18.22 6.71 -0.13
N ILE A 186 18.38 7.63 -1.08
CA ILE A 186 18.69 7.44 -2.50
C ILE A 186 19.85 8.34 -2.93
#